data_AF-A0A194QSD4-F1
#
_entry.id   AF-A0A194QSD4-F1
#
_cell.length_a   1.000
_cell.length_b   1.000
_cell.length_c   1.000
_cell.angle_alpha   90.00
_cell.angle_beta   90.00
_cell.angle_gamma   90.00
#
_symmetry.space_group_name_H-M   'P 1'
#
loop_
_entity.id
_entity.type
_entity.pdbx_description
1 polymer ?
#
loop_
_entity_poly.entity_id
_entity_poly.type
_entity_poly.pdbx_seq_one_letter_code
_entity_poly.pdbx_strand_id
1 'polypeptide(L)'
;MSEAFTKTGDKSQDEKILMPYTYILQVPGKQIRKKLSLAFNYWLRVSDDKLRAIGEIVQMLHNSSLLVDDIQDNSILRRGIPVAHSIYGIASTINAANYAMIIALEKTLELGHPQATAVYTEQLLQLHRGQGMEIYWRDNFHCPSEDEYKQMTIKKTGGLFMLAIRLMQLFSENKSDFSRLSSILGLYFQIRDDYCNLCLQEATAVYTEQLLQLHRGQGMEIYWRDNFHCPSEDEYKQMTIKKTGGLFMLAIRLMQLFSENKSDFSRLSSILGLYFQIRDDYCNLCLQEYSENKSYCEDLTEGKFSFPIVHAIRTQHADNQVLHILRQRTRDVEVKRYCVSLLERLGSFQYTRDALQALDADARAEVARLGGNPLLEALLDELLSWRRDKKCVGYTEE
;
A
#
# COMPACT_ATOMS: atom_id res chain seq x y z
N MET A 1 -17.38 -18.07 11.74
CA MET A 1 -16.49 -18.83 12.66
C MET A 1 -17.35 -19.81 13.43
N SER A 2 -16.87 -21.05 13.61
CA SER A 2 -17.51 -22.18 14.31
C SER A 2 -18.42 -23.10 13.47
N GLU A 3 -17.88 -23.66 12.38
CA GLU A 3 -18.14 -25.09 12.13
C GLU A 3 -16.87 -25.82 12.57
N ALA A 4 -17.02 -26.89 13.36
CA ALA A 4 -15.87 -27.64 13.86
C ALA A 4 -15.05 -28.15 12.68
N PHE A 5 -13.74 -27.93 12.71
CA PHE A 5 -12.87 -28.40 11.64
C PHE A 5 -12.85 -29.93 11.56
N THR A 6 -13.09 -30.64 12.67
CA THR A 6 -13.15 -32.11 12.71
C THR A 6 -14.48 -32.61 13.27
N LYS A 7 -14.87 -33.84 12.88
CA LYS A 7 -16.03 -34.53 13.47
C LYS A 7 -15.72 -35.23 14.77
N THR A 8 -14.45 -35.61 14.98
CA THR A 8 -13.98 -36.36 16.14
C THR A 8 -12.86 -35.59 16.83
N GLY A 9 -13.07 -35.16 18.07
CA GLY A 9 -12.06 -34.46 18.83
C GLY A 9 -12.63 -33.52 19.90
N ASP A 10 -11.76 -33.07 20.80
CA ASP A 10 -12.06 -31.98 21.73
C ASP A 10 -11.89 -30.66 20.98
N LYS A 11 -13.00 -29.95 20.73
CA LYS A 11 -13.01 -28.68 20.00
C LYS A 11 -12.02 -27.66 20.57
N SER A 12 -11.84 -27.64 21.89
CA SER A 12 -10.93 -26.71 22.55
C SER A 12 -9.45 -27.03 22.28
N GLN A 13 -9.14 -28.29 21.98
CA GLN A 13 -7.79 -28.73 21.59
C GLN A 13 -7.55 -28.41 20.12
N ASP A 14 -8.51 -28.71 19.25
CA ASP A 14 -8.43 -28.42 17.82
C ASP A 14 -8.25 -26.93 17.54
N GLU A 15 -8.97 -26.07 18.27
CA GLU A 15 -8.80 -24.62 18.19
C GLU A 15 -7.36 -24.17 18.47
N LYS A 16 -6.70 -24.79 19.47
CA LYS A 16 -5.31 -24.45 19.84
C LYS A 16 -4.32 -24.91 18.75
N ILE A 17 -4.46 -26.13 18.25
CA ILE A 17 -3.51 -26.67 17.27
C ILE A 17 -3.73 -26.11 15.85
N LEU A 18 -4.92 -25.59 15.55
CA LEU A 18 -5.25 -24.93 14.28
C LEU A 18 -5.10 -23.40 14.33
N MET A 19 -4.52 -22.81 15.38
CA MET A 19 -4.26 -21.36 15.43
C MET A 19 -3.47 -20.85 14.20
N PRO A 20 -2.36 -21.49 13.75
CA PRO A 20 -1.64 -21.05 12.54
C PRO A 20 -2.52 -21.07 11.29
N TYR A 21 -3.40 -22.08 11.18
CA TYR A 21 -4.34 -22.22 10.07
C TYR A 21 -5.46 -21.18 10.13
N THR A 22 -5.99 -20.91 11.31
CA THR A 22 -7.01 -19.87 11.51
C THR A 22 -6.45 -18.48 11.24
N TYR A 23 -5.18 -18.25 11.59
CA TYR A 23 -4.48 -16.99 11.34
C TYR A 23 -4.37 -16.68 9.84
N ILE A 24 -3.96 -17.64 8.99
CA ILE A 24 -3.87 -17.39 7.53
C ILE A 24 -5.24 -17.12 6.88
N LEU A 25 -6.34 -17.59 7.50
CA LEU A 25 -7.70 -17.30 7.04
C LEU A 25 -8.16 -15.87 7.32
N GLN A 26 -7.52 -15.14 8.25
CA GLN A 26 -7.90 -13.77 8.60
C GLN A 26 -7.68 -12.78 7.45
N VAL A 27 -6.75 -13.09 6.54
CA VAL A 27 -6.52 -12.28 5.33
C VAL A 27 -7.09 -13.01 4.12
N PRO A 28 -8.35 -12.72 3.73
CA PRO A 28 -8.98 -13.39 2.61
C PRO A 28 -8.18 -13.14 1.34
N GLY A 29 -7.85 -14.21 0.62
CA GLY A 29 -7.26 -14.09 -0.72
C GLY A 29 -8.27 -13.52 -1.71
N LYS A 30 -7.86 -13.34 -2.97
CA LYS A 30 -8.72 -12.84 -4.06
C LYS A 30 -9.93 -13.75 -4.42
N GLN A 31 -10.15 -14.84 -3.66
CA GLN A 31 -11.23 -15.83 -3.83
C GLN A 31 -11.39 -16.38 -5.27
N ILE A 32 -10.28 -16.41 -6.02
CA ILE A 32 -10.28 -16.77 -7.44
C ILE A 32 -10.71 -18.22 -7.64
N ARG A 33 -10.30 -19.13 -6.75
CA ARG A 33 -10.66 -20.56 -6.81
C ARG A 33 -12.17 -20.76 -6.68
N LYS A 34 -12.83 -20.05 -5.76
CA LYS A 34 -14.31 -20.08 -5.63
C LYS A 34 -15.00 -19.61 -6.90
N LYS A 35 -14.54 -18.51 -7.50
CA LYS A 35 -15.09 -17.99 -8.76
C LYS A 35 -14.90 -18.97 -9.92
N LEU A 36 -13.73 -19.61 -10.01
CA LEU A 36 -13.45 -20.62 -11.02
C LEU A 36 -14.32 -21.87 -10.83
N SER A 37 -14.47 -22.39 -9.60
CA SER A 37 -15.36 -23.53 -9.34
C SER A 37 -16.80 -23.23 -9.80
N LEU A 38 -17.30 -22.01 -9.54
CA LEU A 38 -18.61 -21.58 -10.05
C LEU A 38 -18.66 -21.53 -11.58
N ALA A 39 -17.62 -20.99 -12.23
CA ALA A 39 -17.54 -20.93 -13.69
C ALA A 39 -17.52 -22.32 -14.33
N PHE A 40 -16.73 -23.27 -13.79
CA PHE A 40 -16.74 -24.65 -14.26
C PHE A 40 -18.06 -25.37 -13.95
N ASN A 41 -18.77 -24.99 -12.89
CA ASN A 41 -20.08 -25.58 -12.58
C ASN A 41 -21.15 -25.27 -13.64
N TYR A 42 -20.98 -24.22 -14.43
CA TYR A 42 -21.82 -23.96 -15.61
C TYR A 42 -21.83 -25.17 -16.58
N TRP A 43 -20.67 -25.80 -16.77
CA TRP A 43 -20.52 -26.99 -17.62
C TRP A 43 -20.75 -28.30 -16.88
N LEU A 44 -20.36 -28.38 -15.60
CA LEU A 44 -20.37 -29.62 -14.82
C LEU A 44 -21.71 -29.87 -14.10
N ARG A 45 -22.53 -28.84 -13.88
CA ARG A 45 -23.89 -28.94 -13.31
C ARG A 45 -23.97 -29.79 -12.03
N VAL A 46 -22.96 -29.65 -11.17
CA VAL A 46 -22.93 -30.30 -9.85
C VAL A 46 -23.87 -29.55 -8.91
N SER A 47 -24.52 -30.29 -8.01
CA SER A 47 -25.41 -29.74 -7.00
C SER A 47 -24.69 -28.80 -6.02
N ASP A 48 -25.40 -27.80 -5.48
CA ASP A 48 -24.81 -26.75 -4.64
C ASP A 48 -24.17 -27.29 -3.35
N ASP A 49 -24.71 -28.37 -2.78
CA ASP A 49 -24.16 -29.05 -1.60
C ASP A 49 -22.78 -29.66 -1.91
N LYS A 50 -22.65 -30.38 -3.02
CA LYS A 50 -21.38 -30.97 -3.46
C LYS A 50 -20.39 -29.91 -3.90
N LEU A 51 -20.85 -28.86 -4.59
CA LEU A 51 -20.00 -27.73 -4.97
C LEU A 51 -19.41 -27.04 -3.74
N ARG A 52 -20.21 -26.81 -2.69
CA ARG A 52 -19.75 -26.21 -1.44
C ARG A 52 -18.73 -27.10 -0.73
N ALA A 53 -19.02 -28.39 -0.60
CA ALA A 53 -18.13 -29.37 0.03
C ALA A 53 -16.77 -29.47 -0.70
N ILE A 54 -16.79 -29.53 -2.03
CA ILE A 54 -15.56 -29.55 -2.84
C ILE A 54 -14.80 -28.22 -2.70
N GLY A 55 -15.50 -27.10 -2.69
CA GLY A 55 -14.91 -25.78 -2.48
C GLY A 55 -14.18 -25.68 -1.14
N GLU A 56 -14.76 -26.21 -0.06
CA GLU A 56 -14.13 -26.28 1.25
C GLU A 56 -12.85 -27.12 1.22
N ILE A 57 -12.89 -28.32 0.65
CA ILE A 57 -11.72 -29.22 0.54
C ILE A 57 -10.56 -28.50 -0.17
N VAL A 58 -10.85 -27.88 -1.33
CA VAL A 58 -9.84 -27.18 -2.14
C VAL A 58 -9.29 -25.96 -1.40
N GLN A 59 -10.14 -25.20 -0.70
CA GLN A 59 -9.70 -24.05 0.09
C GLN A 59 -8.86 -24.48 1.29
N MET A 60 -9.20 -25.62 1.92
CA MET A 60 -8.41 -26.18 3.00
C MET A 60 -7.02 -26.53 2.55
N LEU A 61 -6.92 -27.35 1.51
CA LEU A 61 -5.64 -27.72 0.89
C LEU A 61 -4.81 -26.52 0.45
N HIS A 62 -5.43 -25.53 -0.18
CA HIS A 62 -4.72 -24.34 -0.65
C HIS A 62 -4.07 -23.56 0.51
N ASN A 63 -4.79 -23.35 1.61
CA ASN A 63 -4.22 -22.62 2.74
C ASN A 63 -3.19 -23.47 3.49
N SER A 64 -3.42 -24.77 3.64
CA SER A 64 -2.44 -25.67 4.24
C SER A 64 -1.15 -25.74 3.44
N SER A 65 -1.23 -25.80 2.10
CA SER A 65 -0.03 -25.78 1.25
C SER A 65 0.72 -24.46 1.38
N LEU A 66 0.02 -23.32 1.47
CA LEU A 66 0.66 -22.01 1.67
C LEU A 66 1.42 -21.92 3.00
N LEU A 67 0.91 -22.51 4.08
CA LEU A 67 1.64 -22.52 5.37
C LEU A 67 2.97 -23.27 5.28
N VAL A 68 3.00 -24.38 4.54
CA VAL A 68 4.22 -25.17 4.32
C VAL A 68 5.16 -24.46 3.34
N ASP A 69 4.63 -23.93 2.25
CA ASP A 69 5.35 -23.15 1.23
C ASP A 69 6.04 -21.92 1.85
N ASP A 70 5.33 -21.13 2.67
CA ASP A 70 5.92 -19.97 3.35
C ASP A 70 7.14 -20.35 4.23
N ILE A 71 7.12 -21.53 4.86
CA ILE A 71 8.28 -22.05 5.63
C ILE A 71 9.39 -22.48 4.68
N GLN A 72 9.06 -23.25 3.64
CA GLN A 72 10.02 -23.78 2.67
C GLN A 72 10.76 -22.68 1.91
N ASP A 73 10.11 -21.54 1.70
CA ASP A 73 10.64 -20.37 1.01
C ASP A 73 11.25 -19.32 1.95
N ASN A 74 11.23 -19.58 3.26
CA ASN A 74 11.68 -18.63 4.28
C ASN A 74 11.02 -17.24 4.12
N SER A 75 9.72 -17.25 3.82
CA SER A 75 8.93 -16.05 3.57
C SER A 75 8.78 -15.21 4.84
N ILE A 76 8.75 -13.88 4.70
CA ILE A 76 8.56 -12.95 5.83
C ILE A 76 7.10 -12.53 5.97
N LEU A 77 6.43 -12.27 4.84
CA LEU A 77 5.06 -11.77 4.78
C LEU A 77 4.21 -12.63 3.83
N ARG A 78 2.93 -12.81 4.19
CA ARG A 78 1.89 -13.33 3.30
C ARG A 78 0.74 -12.35 3.26
N ARG A 79 0.41 -11.84 2.06
CA ARG A 79 -0.70 -10.88 1.84
C ARG A 79 -0.59 -9.63 2.75
N GLY A 80 0.63 -9.16 3.00
CA GLY A 80 0.90 -7.95 3.79
C GLY A 80 0.94 -8.14 5.31
N ILE A 81 0.68 -9.34 5.83
CA ILE A 81 0.84 -9.66 7.26
C ILE A 81 2.00 -10.65 7.49
N PRO A 82 2.59 -10.70 8.69
CA PRO A 82 3.60 -11.71 9.02
C PRO A 82 3.11 -13.12 8.74
N VAL A 83 4.00 -13.99 8.23
CA VAL A 83 3.70 -15.42 8.01
C VAL A 83 3.39 -16.14 9.33
N ALA A 84 2.58 -17.21 9.28
CA ALA A 84 2.14 -17.90 10.50
C ALA A 84 3.32 -18.46 11.33
N HIS A 85 4.39 -18.93 10.67
CA HIS A 85 5.53 -19.52 11.36
C HIS A 85 6.39 -18.50 12.11
N SER A 86 6.31 -17.21 11.78
CA SER A 86 6.98 -16.16 12.55
C SER A 86 6.22 -15.80 13.83
N ILE A 87 4.92 -16.14 13.91
CA ILE A 87 4.05 -15.86 15.06
C ILE A 87 3.98 -17.07 15.99
N TYR A 88 3.70 -18.26 15.43
CA TYR A 88 3.44 -19.49 16.19
C TYR A 88 4.61 -20.49 16.20
N GLY A 89 5.68 -20.18 15.46
CA GLY A 89 6.82 -21.06 15.27
C GLY A 89 6.65 -22.06 14.13
N ILE A 90 7.78 -22.54 13.61
CA ILE A 90 7.88 -23.49 12.50
C ILE A 90 7.16 -24.81 12.83
N ALA A 91 7.46 -25.41 14.00
CA ALA A 91 6.90 -26.70 14.39
C ALA A 91 5.36 -26.68 14.47
N SER A 92 4.80 -25.68 15.14
CA SER A 92 3.35 -25.51 15.26
C SER A 92 2.68 -25.34 13.89
N THR A 93 3.32 -24.56 13.01
CA THR A 93 2.77 -24.25 11.69
C THR A 93 2.79 -25.48 10.77
N ILE A 94 3.88 -26.27 10.78
CA ILE A 94 3.97 -27.54 10.05
C ILE A 94 2.88 -28.50 10.54
N ASN A 95 2.73 -28.66 11.87
CA ASN A 95 1.73 -29.55 12.44
C ASN A 95 0.30 -29.12 12.06
N ALA A 96 -0.01 -27.83 12.19
CA ALA A 96 -1.32 -27.28 11.82
C ALA A 96 -1.65 -27.48 10.34
N ALA A 97 -0.67 -27.25 9.45
CA ALA A 97 -0.84 -27.43 8.01
C ALA A 97 -1.12 -28.90 7.66
N ASN A 98 -0.30 -29.82 8.17
CA ASN A 98 -0.47 -31.26 7.96
C ASN A 98 -1.81 -31.74 8.51
N TYR A 99 -2.19 -31.32 9.72
CA TYR A 99 -3.47 -31.69 10.32
C TYR A 99 -4.64 -31.21 9.46
N ALA A 100 -4.61 -29.96 8.99
CA ALA A 100 -5.63 -29.43 8.09
C ALA A 100 -5.68 -30.17 6.73
N MET A 101 -4.56 -30.70 6.21
CA MET A 101 -4.59 -31.60 5.05
C MET A 101 -5.29 -32.92 5.35
N ILE A 102 -5.10 -33.51 6.53
CA ILE A 102 -5.80 -34.74 6.91
C ILE A 102 -7.31 -34.48 7.11
N ILE A 103 -7.68 -33.33 7.64
CA ILE A 103 -9.09 -32.91 7.74
C ILE A 103 -9.72 -32.76 6.34
N ALA A 104 -8.98 -32.19 5.38
CA ALA A 104 -9.45 -32.11 4.00
C ALA A 104 -9.66 -33.49 3.37
N LEU A 105 -8.85 -34.50 3.76
CA LEU A 105 -9.06 -35.89 3.38
C LEU A 105 -10.32 -36.49 4.05
N GLU A 106 -10.55 -36.22 5.34
CA GLU A 106 -11.79 -36.61 6.04
C GLU A 106 -13.02 -36.06 5.29
N LYS A 107 -13.05 -34.77 4.99
CA LYS A 107 -14.12 -34.14 4.20
C LYS A 107 -14.25 -34.73 2.79
N THR A 108 -13.14 -35.16 2.18
CA THR A 108 -13.18 -35.82 0.87
C THR A 108 -13.85 -37.20 0.93
N LEU A 109 -13.61 -37.97 2.00
CA LEU A 109 -14.29 -39.25 2.23
C LEU A 109 -15.81 -39.07 2.32
N GLU A 110 -16.25 -37.98 2.95
CA GLU A 110 -17.67 -37.64 3.14
C GLU A 110 -18.40 -37.26 1.85
N LEU A 111 -17.67 -36.98 0.77
CA LEU A 111 -18.29 -36.82 -0.55
C LEU A 111 -19.03 -38.10 -0.98
N GLY A 112 -18.64 -39.27 -0.44
CA GLY A 112 -19.35 -40.54 -0.62
C GLY A 112 -19.11 -41.20 -1.98
N HIS A 113 -18.11 -40.73 -2.74
CA HIS A 113 -17.76 -41.31 -4.04
C HIS A 113 -16.48 -42.14 -3.93
N PRO A 114 -16.45 -43.41 -4.42
CA PRO A 114 -15.33 -44.33 -4.21
C PRO A 114 -14.00 -43.84 -4.81
N GLN A 115 -14.05 -42.99 -5.84
CA GLN A 115 -12.85 -42.41 -6.48
C GLN A 115 -12.39 -41.08 -5.87
N ALA A 116 -13.12 -40.49 -4.91
CA ALA A 116 -12.81 -39.15 -4.40
C ALA A 116 -11.42 -39.09 -3.73
N THR A 117 -11.09 -40.08 -2.90
CA THR A 117 -9.78 -40.19 -2.23
C THR A 117 -8.63 -40.46 -3.18
N ALA A 118 -8.88 -41.21 -4.27
CA ALA A 118 -7.89 -41.44 -5.31
C ALA A 118 -7.55 -40.13 -6.04
N VAL A 119 -8.57 -39.36 -6.44
CA VAL A 119 -8.38 -38.04 -7.06
C VAL A 119 -7.63 -37.10 -6.11
N TYR A 120 -8.04 -37.04 -4.84
CA TYR A 120 -7.39 -36.22 -3.82
C TYR A 120 -5.90 -36.56 -3.67
N THR A 121 -5.59 -37.83 -3.45
CA THR A 121 -4.22 -38.30 -3.24
C THR A 121 -3.35 -38.05 -4.47
N GLU A 122 -3.87 -38.32 -5.67
CA GLU A 122 -3.14 -38.10 -6.92
C GLU A 122 -2.77 -36.62 -7.10
N GLN A 123 -3.71 -35.70 -6.87
CA GLN A 123 -3.45 -34.27 -7.02
C GLN A 123 -2.52 -33.72 -5.92
N LEU A 124 -2.64 -34.21 -4.69
CA LEU A 124 -1.73 -33.82 -3.61
C LEU A 124 -0.30 -34.29 -3.89
N LEU A 125 -0.12 -35.50 -4.46
CA LEU A 125 1.18 -35.98 -4.92
C LEU A 125 1.76 -35.11 -6.05
N GLN A 126 0.94 -34.66 -7.01
CA GLN A 126 1.42 -33.73 -8.04
C GLN A 126 1.85 -32.39 -7.43
N LEU A 127 1.07 -31.82 -6.51
CA LEU A 127 1.43 -30.57 -5.83
C LEU A 127 2.79 -30.68 -5.14
N HIS A 128 3.03 -31.74 -4.36
CA HIS A 128 4.32 -31.94 -3.70
C HIS A 128 5.47 -32.23 -4.67
N ARG A 129 5.21 -32.91 -5.79
CA ARG A 129 6.23 -33.09 -6.84
C ARG A 129 6.61 -31.75 -7.48
N GLY A 130 5.62 -30.90 -7.78
CA GLY A 130 5.87 -29.55 -8.32
C GLY A 130 6.67 -28.70 -7.35
N GLN A 131 6.26 -28.65 -6.08
CA GLN A 131 7.01 -27.94 -5.03
C GLN A 131 8.44 -28.47 -4.88
N GLY A 132 8.60 -29.80 -4.87
CA GLY A 132 9.92 -30.43 -4.74
C GLY A 132 10.86 -30.13 -5.91
N MET A 133 10.33 -30.02 -7.13
CA MET A 133 11.12 -29.60 -8.30
C MET A 133 11.67 -28.19 -8.11
N GLU A 134 10.83 -27.24 -7.71
CA GLU A 134 11.22 -25.85 -7.48
C GLU A 134 12.25 -25.72 -6.35
N ILE A 135 12.04 -26.40 -5.22
CA ILE A 135 13.00 -26.45 -4.11
C ILE A 135 14.34 -27.04 -4.58
N TYR A 136 14.32 -28.15 -5.33
CA TYR A 136 15.53 -28.77 -5.85
C TYR A 136 16.31 -27.80 -6.75
N TRP A 137 15.63 -27.13 -7.68
CA TRP A 137 16.25 -26.14 -8.56
C TRP A 137 16.89 -24.99 -7.79
N ARG A 138 16.16 -24.44 -6.82
CA ARG A 138 16.62 -23.35 -5.96
C ARG A 138 17.86 -23.76 -5.15
N ASP A 139 17.79 -24.88 -4.44
CA ASP A 139 18.83 -25.29 -3.49
C ASP A 139 20.08 -25.88 -4.18
N ASN A 140 19.95 -26.30 -5.45
CA ASN A 140 21.07 -26.81 -6.27
C ASN A 140 21.51 -25.84 -7.36
N PHE A 141 21.01 -24.59 -7.36
CA PHE A 141 21.35 -23.55 -8.34
C PHE A 141 21.17 -24.00 -9.80
N HIS A 142 20.16 -24.82 -10.06
CA HIS A 142 19.85 -25.33 -11.38
C HIS A 142 18.76 -24.48 -12.04
N CYS A 143 19.07 -23.86 -13.17
CA CYS A 143 18.08 -23.13 -13.95
C CYS A 143 17.30 -24.11 -14.84
N PRO A 144 15.97 -24.28 -14.66
CA PRO A 144 15.18 -25.16 -15.50
C PRO A 144 15.01 -24.58 -16.91
N SER A 145 14.81 -25.46 -17.89
CA SER A 145 14.28 -25.06 -19.19
C SER A 145 12.83 -24.55 -19.09
N GLU A 146 12.37 -23.83 -20.11
CA GLU A 146 10.99 -23.32 -20.16
C GLU A 146 9.95 -24.46 -20.08
N ASP A 147 10.25 -25.61 -20.70
CA ASP A 147 9.37 -26.77 -20.66
C ASP A 147 9.34 -27.42 -19.27
N GLU A 148 10.48 -27.52 -18.59
CA GLU A 148 10.54 -27.98 -17.20
C GLU A 148 9.75 -27.06 -16.27
N TYR A 149 9.92 -25.74 -16.40
CA TYR A 149 9.14 -24.75 -15.64
C TYR A 149 7.64 -24.91 -15.87
N LYS A 150 7.20 -25.09 -17.12
CA LYS A 150 5.79 -25.36 -17.45
C LYS A 150 5.29 -26.64 -16.76
N GLN A 151 6.06 -27.72 -16.80
CA GLN A 151 5.68 -28.99 -16.15
C GLN A 151 5.57 -28.87 -14.63
N MET A 152 6.52 -28.18 -13.99
CA MET A 152 6.46 -27.89 -12.55
C MET A 152 5.21 -27.07 -12.21
N THR A 153 4.92 -26.03 -13.00
CA THR A 153 3.77 -25.14 -12.78
C THR A 153 2.44 -25.89 -12.88
N ILE A 154 2.31 -26.78 -13.87
CA ILE A 154 1.13 -27.64 -14.04
C ILE A 154 0.95 -28.53 -12.80
N LYS A 155 2.04 -29.03 -12.20
CA LYS A 155 2.01 -29.88 -11.01
C LYS A 155 1.67 -29.11 -9.73
N LYS A 156 2.32 -27.96 -9.48
CA LYS A 156 2.15 -27.13 -8.28
C LYS A 156 0.81 -26.38 -8.29
N THR A 157 0.69 -25.38 -9.15
CA THR A 157 -0.48 -24.48 -9.20
C THR A 157 -1.65 -25.11 -9.97
N GLY A 158 -1.35 -25.78 -11.09
CA GLY A 158 -2.37 -26.47 -11.90
C GLY A 158 -3.04 -27.65 -11.18
N GLY A 159 -2.32 -28.36 -10.30
CA GLY A 159 -2.82 -29.52 -9.56
C GLY A 159 -4.02 -29.20 -8.66
N LEU A 160 -4.03 -28.04 -8.00
CA LEU A 160 -5.18 -27.62 -7.17
C LEU A 160 -6.41 -27.23 -8.00
N PHE A 161 -6.23 -26.62 -9.19
CA PHE A 161 -7.34 -26.37 -10.11
C PHE A 161 -7.91 -27.69 -10.63
N MET A 162 -7.02 -28.61 -11.00
CA MET A 162 -7.40 -29.94 -11.48
C MET A 162 -8.12 -30.77 -10.41
N LEU A 163 -7.72 -30.65 -9.14
CA LEU A 163 -8.42 -31.28 -8.02
C LEU A 163 -9.88 -30.85 -7.95
N ALA A 164 -10.15 -29.55 -8.00
CA ALA A 164 -11.52 -29.03 -7.96
C ALA A 164 -12.36 -29.60 -9.11
N ILE A 165 -11.82 -29.52 -10.34
CA ILE A 165 -12.50 -29.98 -11.55
C ILE A 165 -12.76 -31.49 -11.48
N ARG A 166 -11.75 -32.31 -11.14
CA ARG A 166 -11.89 -33.77 -11.10
C ARG A 166 -12.84 -34.23 -10.00
N LEU A 167 -12.83 -33.61 -8.82
CA LEU A 167 -13.81 -33.91 -7.79
C LEU A 167 -15.24 -33.56 -8.24
N MET A 168 -15.42 -32.40 -8.89
CA MET A 168 -16.72 -32.02 -9.45
C MET A 168 -17.16 -33.00 -10.55
N GLN A 169 -16.23 -33.46 -11.39
CA GLN A 169 -16.51 -34.45 -12.43
C GLN A 169 -17.02 -35.77 -11.88
N LEU A 170 -16.70 -36.17 -10.65
CA LEU A 170 -17.27 -37.38 -10.03
C LEU A 170 -18.80 -37.28 -9.88
N PHE A 171 -19.35 -36.07 -9.73
CA PHE A 171 -20.77 -35.79 -9.52
C PHE A 171 -21.46 -35.13 -10.72
N SER A 172 -20.80 -35.12 -11.87
CA SER A 172 -21.27 -34.49 -13.11
C SER A 172 -21.45 -35.54 -14.21
N GLU A 173 -22.44 -35.36 -15.08
CA GLU A 173 -22.56 -36.16 -16.32
C GLU A 173 -21.49 -35.76 -17.35
N ASN A 174 -21.05 -34.51 -17.32
CA ASN A 174 -20.00 -34.01 -18.19
C ASN A 174 -18.62 -34.51 -17.73
N LYS A 175 -17.99 -35.36 -18.54
CA LYS A 175 -16.66 -35.94 -18.34
C LYS A 175 -15.62 -35.42 -19.34
N SER A 176 -15.85 -34.24 -19.93
CA SER A 176 -14.93 -33.63 -20.90
C SER A 176 -13.52 -33.47 -20.34
N ASP A 177 -12.50 -33.54 -21.19
CA ASP A 177 -11.13 -33.31 -20.76
C ASP A 177 -10.86 -31.80 -20.58
N PHE A 178 -10.68 -31.37 -19.33
CA PHE A 178 -10.33 -30.00 -18.97
C PHE A 178 -8.83 -29.82 -18.70
N SER A 179 -8.00 -30.84 -18.94
CA SER A 179 -6.56 -30.82 -18.63
C SER A 179 -5.85 -29.64 -19.28
N ARG A 180 -6.07 -29.44 -20.58
CA ARG A 180 -5.45 -28.32 -21.32
C ARG A 180 -5.81 -26.96 -20.74
N LEU A 181 -7.09 -26.72 -20.44
CA LEU A 181 -7.55 -25.44 -19.89
C LEU A 181 -6.98 -25.22 -18.49
N SER A 182 -6.99 -26.24 -17.64
CA SER A 182 -6.42 -26.17 -16.30
C SER A 182 -4.91 -25.91 -16.33
N SER A 183 -4.17 -26.52 -17.27
CA SER A 183 -2.74 -26.26 -17.47
C SER A 183 -2.47 -24.81 -17.89
N ILE A 184 -3.27 -24.26 -18.82
CA ILE A 184 -3.14 -22.86 -19.25
C ILE A 184 -3.42 -21.91 -18.08
N LEU A 185 -4.48 -22.16 -17.30
CA LEU A 185 -4.80 -21.35 -16.12
C LEU A 185 -3.67 -21.42 -15.09
N GLY A 186 -3.16 -22.63 -14.78
CA GLY A 186 -2.04 -22.81 -13.87
C GLY A 186 -0.81 -22.01 -14.29
N LEU A 187 -0.43 -22.11 -15.57
CA LEU A 187 0.70 -21.37 -16.13
C LEU A 187 0.51 -19.85 -16.06
N TYR A 188 -0.67 -19.36 -16.44
CA TYR A 188 -1.00 -17.94 -16.37
C TYR A 188 -0.89 -17.40 -14.94
N PHE A 189 -1.44 -18.12 -13.96
CA PHE A 189 -1.39 -17.68 -12.56
C PHE A 189 0.02 -17.62 -12.01
N GLN A 190 0.86 -18.61 -12.35
CA GLN A 190 2.25 -18.63 -11.91
C GLN A 190 3.06 -17.48 -12.52
N ILE A 191 3.04 -17.34 -13.86
CA ILE A 191 3.77 -16.27 -14.55
C ILE A 191 3.35 -14.90 -14.04
N ARG A 192 2.04 -14.68 -13.83
CA ARG A 192 1.53 -13.42 -13.30
C ARG A 192 2.05 -13.16 -11.89
N ASP A 193 2.01 -14.15 -11.00
CA ASP A 193 2.45 -13.99 -9.62
C ASP A 193 3.96 -13.75 -9.56
N ASP A 194 4.76 -14.45 -10.37
CA ASP A 194 6.21 -14.24 -10.49
C ASP A 194 6.54 -12.82 -11.00
N TYR A 195 5.84 -12.36 -12.04
CA TYR A 195 6.00 -11.00 -12.57
C TYR A 195 5.61 -9.92 -11.55
N CYS A 196 4.49 -10.12 -10.83
CA CYS A 196 4.06 -9.20 -9.78
C CYS A 196 5.08 -9.12 -8.64
N ASN A 197 5.70 -10.25 -8.26
CA ASN A 197 6.73 -10.28 -7.21
C ASN A 197 7.96 -9.45 -7.62
N LEU A 198 8.38 -9.52 -8.89
CA LEU A 198 9.50 -8.71 -9.40
C LEU A 198 9.15 -7.22 -9.43
N CYS A 199 7.96 -6.85 -9.91
CA CYS A 199 7.54 -5.44 -9.97
C CYS A 199 7.35 -4.81 -8.58
N LEU A 200 6.99 -5.62 -7.57
CA LEU A 200 6.83 -5.14 -6.19
C LEU A 200 8.16 -4.63 -5.62
N GLN A 201 9.30 -5.19 -6.04
CA GLN A 201 10.60 -4.74 -5.56
C GLN A 201 10.94 -3.32 -6.04
N GLU A 202 10.64 -3.01 -7.31
CA GLU A 202 10.82 -1.65 -7.85
C GLU A 202 9.88 -0.64 -7.17
N ALA A 203 8.61 -1.01 -6.96
CA ALA A 203 7.66 -0.20 -6.22
C ALA A 203 8.12 0.05 -4.78
N THR A 204 8.65 -0.97 -4.12
CA THR A 204 9.19 -0.86 -2.75
C THR A 204 10.42 0.05 -2.70
N ALA A 205 11.29 -0.01 -3.71
CA ALA A 205 12.45 0.86 -3.80
C ALA A 205 12.04 2.34 -3.96
N VAL A 206 11.11 2.64 -4.88
CA VAL A 206 10.54 3.99 -5.06
C VAL A 206 9.91 4.47 -3.76
N TYR A 207 9.07 3.63 -3.14
CA TYR A 207 8.40 3.95 -1.88
C TYR A 207 9.39 4.28 -0.76
N THR A 208 10.38 3.43 -0.57
CA THR A 208 11.41 3.60 0.47
C THR A 208 12.21 4.88 0.24
N GLU A 209 12.64 5.13 -0.99
CA GLU A 209 13.40 6.33 -1.34
C GLU A 209 12.63 7.62 -1.03
N GLN A 210 11.36 7.70 -1.44
CA GLN A 210 10.56 8.90 -1.22
C GLN A 210 10.16 9.09 0.24
N LEU A 211 9.88 8.02 0.99
CA LEU A 211 9.67 8.11 2.43
C LEU A 211 10.92 8.61 3.16
N LEU A 212 12.12 8.18 2.76
CA LEU A 212 13.35 8.70 3.35
C LEU A 212 13.53 10.20 3.09
N GLN A 213 13.17 10.70 1.90
CA GLN A 213 13.17 12.14 1.64
C GLN A 213 12.16 12.87 2.51
N LEU A 214 10.93 12.35 2.63
CA LEU A 214 9.90 12.92 3.50
C LEU A 214 10.40 13.05 4.94
N HIS A 215 10.96 11.98 5.51
CA HIS A 215 11.48 11.99 6.88
C HIS A 215 12.66 12.94 7.04
N ARG A 216 13.53 13.09 6.02
CA ARG A 216 14.61 14.10 6.02
C ARG A 216 14.03 15.52 6.07
N GLY A 217 13.06 15.82 5.21
CA GLY A 217 12.39 17.13 5.19
C GLY A 217 11.69 17.44 6.52
N GLN A 218 10.91 16.49 7.04
CA GLN A 218 10.25 16.62 8.34
C GLN A 218 11.27 16.78 9.48
N GLY A 219 12.37 16.05 9.45
CA GLY A 219 13.46 16.16 10.41
C GLY A 219 14.13 17.53 10.41
N MET A 220 14.33 18.14 9.23
CA MET A 220 14.87 19.51 9.10
C MET A 220 13.94 20.54 9.73
N GLU A 221 12.64 20.48 9.44
CA GLU A 221 11.64 21.38 10.03
C GLU A 221 11.59 21.28 11.56
N ILE A 222 11.54 20.05 12.09
CA ILE A 222 11.55 19.77 13.53
C ILE A 222 12.84 20.29 14.17
N TYR A 223 13.99 20.02 13.55
CA TYR A 223 15.29 20.49 14.04
C TYR A 223 15.32 22.01 14.16
N TRP A 224 14.90 22.74 13.12
CA TRP A 224 14.85 24.19 13.14
C TRP A 224 13.94 24.70 14.26
N ARG A 225 12.70 24.20 14.32
CA ARG A 225 11.67 24.56 15.31
C ARG A 225 12.15 24.34 16.75
N ASP A 226 12.75 23.20 17.04
CA ASP A 226 13.10 22.80 18.40
C ASP A 226 14.45 23.36 18.86
N ASN A 227 15.35 23.71 17.93
CA ASN A 227 16.62 24.38 18.22
C ASN A 227 16.58 25.90 18.00
N PHE A 228 15.40 26.44 17.67
CA PHE A 228 15.17 27.86 17.38
C PHE A 228 16.14 28.43 16.35
N HIS A 229 16.48 27.61 15.36
CA HIS A 229 17.36 27.97 14.26
C HIS A 229 16.49 28.29 13.05
N CYS A 230 16.25 29.59 12.80
CA CYS A 230 15.53 30.00 11.60
C CYS A 230 16.34 29.60 10.36
N PRO A 231 15.78 28.87 9.38
CA PRO A 231 16.49 28.58 8.13
C PRO A 231 16.63 29.83 7.26
N SER A 232 17.50 29.76 6.26
CA SER A 232 17.43 30.62 5.07
C SER A 232 16.25 30.23 4.18
N GLU A 233 15.87 31.11 3.25
CA GLU A 233 14.80 30.79 2.30
C GLU A 233 15.13 29.58 1.43
N ASP A 234 16.39 29.46 0.96
CA ASP A 234 16.83 28.33 0.14
C ASP A 234 16.79 27.02 0.93
N GLU A 235 17.19 27.03 2.20
CA GLU A 235 17.05 25.87 3.07
C GLU A 235 15.58 25.48 3.26
N TYR A 236 14.70 26.45 3.52
CA TYR A 236 13.26 26.22 3.61
C TYR A 236 12.70 25.58 2.33
N LYS A 237 13.12 26.07 1.15
CA LYS A 237 12.72 25.52 -0.15
C LYS A 237 13.17 24.06 -0.30
N GLN A 238 14.43 23.76 0.04
CA GLN A 238 14.98 22.40 -0.04
C GLN A 238 14.26 21.43 0.91
N MET A 239 13.95 21.87 2.13
CA MET A 239 13.16 21.08 3.08
C MET A 239 11.76 20.78 2.52
N THR A 240 11.10 21.78 1.95
CA THR A 240 9.75 21.65 1.39
C THR A 240 9.70 20.69 0.20
N ILE A 241 10.70 20.76 -0.69
CA ILE A 241 10.82 19.82 -1.81
C ILE A 241 10.94 18.38 -1.29
N LYS A 242 11.66 18.16 -0.19
CA LYS A 242 11.81 16.83 0.42
C LYS A 242 10.54 16.36 1.13
N LYS A 243 9.92 17.22 1.93
CA LYS A 243 8.74 16.92 2.75
C LYS A 243 7.48 16.74 1.90
N THR A 244 7.13 17.76 1.13
CA THR A 244 5.86 17.85 0.40
C THR A 244 6.03 17.43 -1.05
N GLY A 245 7.11 17.87 -1.71
CA GLY A 245 7.45 17.44 -3.06
C GLY A 245 7.74 15.95 -3.18
N GLY A 246 8.31 15.32 -2.15
CA GLY A 246 8.59 13.88 -2.10
C GLY A 246 7.34 13.00 -2.18
N LEU A 247 6.21 13.44 -1.60
CA LEU A 247 4.94 12.71 -1.71
C LEU A 247 4.32 12.81 -3.10
N PHE A 248 4.37 13.99 -3.73
CA PHE A 248 3.96 14.14 -5.13
C PHE A 248 4.81 13.25 -6.05
N MET A 249 6.14 13.26 -5.83
CA MET A 249 7.06 12.43 -6.60
C MET A 249 6.84 10.92 -6.36
N LEU A 250 6.47 10.51 -5.15
CA LEU A 250 6.08 9.14 -4.85
C LEU A 250 4.89 8.69 -5.69
N ALA A 251 3.81 9.49 -5.68
CA ALA A 251 2.63 9.18 -6.47
C ALA A 251 2.97 9.08 -7.96
N ILE A 252 3.71 10.05 -8.50
CA ILE A 252 4.11 10.09 -9.91
C ILE A 252 4.97 8.87 -10.26
N ARG A 253 6.02 8.58 -9.50
CA ARG A 253 6.93 7.46 -9.80
C ARG A 253 6.23 6.10 -9.69
N LEU A 254 5.32 5.92 -8.72
CA LEU A 254 4.51 4.70 -8.64
C LEU A 254 3.59 4.55 -9.86
N MET A 255 2.99 5.63 -10.34
CA MET A 255 2.22 5.61 -11.59
C MET A 255 3.10 5.31 -12.80
N GLN A 256 4.32 5.87 -12.84
CA GLN A 256 5.26 5.64 -13.93
C GLN A 256 5.74 4.18 -14.03
N LEU A 257 5.73 3.39 -12.94
CA LEU A 257 6.05 1.95 -13.02
C LEU A 257 5.12 1.20 -13.98
N PHE A 258 3.88 1.67 -14.13
CA PHE A 258 2.85 1.04 -14.97
C PHE A 258 2.52 1.87 -16.23
N SER A 259 3.31 2.90 -16.53
CA SER A 259 3.09 3.80 -17.67
C SER A 259 4.26 3.75 -18.65
N GLU A 260 3.96 3.89 -19.94
CA GLU A 260 4.95 4.08 -21.00
C GLU A 260 5.57 5.49 -20.94
N ASN A 261 4.89 6.46 -20.33
CA ASN A 261 5.41 7.82 -20.17
C ASN A 261 6.45 7.86 -19.03
N LYS A 262 7.72 8.02 -19.41
CA LYS A 262 8.88 8.16 -18.50
C LYS A 262 9.44 9.59 -18.45
N SER A 263 8.64 10.60 -18.78
CA SER A 263 9.06 12.01 -18.70
C SER A 263 9.50 12.38 -17.28
N ASP A 264 10.40 13.36 -17.18
CA ASP A 264 10.82 13.91 -15.90
C ASP A 264 9.81 14.93 -15.37
N PHE A 265 9.18 14.59 -14.23
CA PHE A 265 8.24 15.44 -13.50
C PHE A 265 8.85 16.08 -12.25
N SER A 266 10.18 15.98 -12.05
CA SER A 266 10.87 16.47 -10.85
C SER A 266 10.68 17.97 -10.63
N ARG A 267 10.75 18.74 -11.71
CA ARG A 267 10.51 20.18 -11.66
C ARG A 267 9.06 20.50 -11.29
N LEU A 268 8.08 19.89 -11.95
CA LEU A 268 6.66 20.08 -11.64
C LEU A 268 6.35 19.72 -10.17
N SER A 269 6.83 18.56 -9.71
CA SER A 269 6.66 18.09 -8.33
C SER A 269 7.29 19.04 -7.31
N SER A 270 8.44 19.64 -7.64
CA SER A 270 9.12 20.61 -6.77
C SER A 270 8.34 21.91 -6.68
N ILE A 271 7.85 22.42 -7.81
CA ILE A 271 7.01 23.64 -7.87
C ILE A 271 5.71 23.43 -7.08
N LEU A 272 5.00 22.32 -7.33
CA LEU A 272 3.77 22.00 -6.61
C LEU A 272 4.03 21.81 -5.11
N GLY A 273 5.08 21.09 -4.73
CA GLY A 273 5.46 20.92 -3.33
C GLY A 273 5.69 22.26 -2.62
N LEU A 274 6.42 23.17 -3.25
CA LEU A 274 6.64 24.54 -2.75
C LEU A 274 5.35 25.34 -2.66
N TYR A 275 4.55 25.35 -3.73
CA TYR A 275 3.30 26.09 -3.80
C TYR A 275 2.33 25.66 -2.70
N PHE A 276 2.10 24.35 -2.55
CA PHE A 276 1.18 23.81 -1.54
C PHE A 276 1.63 24.13 -0.12
N GLN A 277 2.93 24.01 0.18
CA GLN A 277 3.46 24.30 1.51
C GLN A 277 3.38 25.80 1.85
N ILE A 278 3.82 26.68 0.93
CA ILE A 278 3.78 28.13 1.15
C ILE A 278 2.33 28.62 1.26
N ARG A 279 1.42 28.02 0.48
CA ARG A 279 -0.01 28.32 0.58
C ARG A 279 -0.58 27.91 1.92
N ASP A 280 -0.26 26.71 2.42
CA ASP A 280 -0.71 26.25 3.74
C ASP A 280 -0.17 27.16 4.86
N ASP A 281 1.12 27.52 4.79
CA ASP A 281 1.77 28.47 5.71
C ASP A 281 1.10 29.86 5.70
N TYR A 282 0.73 30.37 4.52
CA TYR A 282 -0.02 31.63 4.38
C TYR A 282 -1.43 31.52 4.97
N CYS A 283 -2.17 30.48 4.61
CA CYS A 283 -3.53 30.24 5.06
C CYS A 283 -3.60 30.06 6.59
N ASN A 284 -2.62 29.37 7.19
CA ASN A 284 -2.53 29.18 8.64
C ASN A 284 -2.49 30.49 9.43
N LEU A 285 -1.86 31.52 8.85
CA LEU A 285 -1.65 32.83 9.50
C LEU A 285 -2.69 33.89 9.10
N CYS A 286 -3.33 33.78 7.94
CA CYS A 286 -4.19 34.84 7.39
C CYS A 286 -5.69 34.50 7.33
N LEU A 287 -6.09 33.23 7.19
CA LEU A 287 -7.48 32.90 6.83
C LEU A 287 -8.32 32.49 8.04
N GLN A 288 -9.42 33.23 8.24
CA GLN A 288 -10.39 32.96 9.31
C GLN A 288 -11.15 31.64 9.07
N GLU A 289 -11.47 31.28 7.82
CA GLU A 289 -12.09 29.99 7.47
C GLU A 289 -11.18 28.77 7.78
N TYR A 290 -9.85 28.96 7.77
CA TYR A 290 -8.92 27.89 8.20
C TYR A 290 -8.94 27.68 9.72
N SER A 291 -9.42 28.68 10.47
CA SER A 291 -9.59 28.63 11.94
C SER A 291 -10.81 27.79 12.38
N GLU A 292 -11.66 27.38 11.44
CA GLU A 292 -12.80 26.49 11.73
C GLU A 292 -12.39 25.00 11.73
N ASN A 293 -11.29 24.66 11.05
CA ASN A 293 -10.72 23.30 11.00
C ASN A 293 -9.47 23.11 11.86
N LYS A 294 -8.78 24.20 12.24
CA LYS A 294 -7.58 24.26 13.10
C LYS A 294 -7.70 25.43 14.08
N SER A 295 -6.94 25.46 15.16
CA SER A 295 -6.89 26.62 16.05
C SER A 295 -6.21 27.84 15.39
N TYR A 296 -6.57 29.07 15.80
CA TYR A 296 -6.05 30.32 15.21
C TYR A 296 -4.50 30.37 15.26
N CYS A 297 -3.84 30.54 14.11
CA CYS A 297 -2.38 30.64 13.95
C CYS A 297 -1.61 29.52 14.68
N GLU A 298 -1.87 28.26 14.33
CA GLU A 298 -1.20 27.09 14.91
C GLU A 298 0.31 27.10 14.71
N ASP A 299 0.81 27.59 13.58
CA ASP A 299 2.25 27.65 13.31
C ASP A 299 2.99 28.44 14.40
N LEU A 300 2.35 29.47 14.99
CA LEU A 300 2.90 30.23 16.12
C LEU A 300 2.90 29.44 17.44
N THR A 301 1.88 28.60 17.67
CA THR A 301 1.84 27.72 18.86
C THR A 301 2.86 26.58 18.73
N GLU A 302 3.04 26.03 17.53
CA GLU A 302 4.06 25.02 17.29
C GLU A 302 5.47 25.60 17.39
N GLY A 303 5.63 26.90 17.12
CA GLY A 303 6.92 27.56 16.99
C GLY A 303 7.57 27.31 15.62
N LYS A 304 6.75 26.99 14.60
CA LYS A 304 7.19 26.59 13.26
C LYS A 304 7.72 27.79 12.49
N PHE A 305 8.86 27.60 11.82
CA PHE A 305 9.43 28.57 10.89
C PHE A 305 8.74 28.48 9.53
N SER A 306 7.51 28.97 9.45
CA SER A 306 6.74 29.05 8.21
C SER A 306 7.25 30.15 7.28
N PHE A 307 6.91 30.09 5.99
CA PHE A 307 7.47 30.98 4.97
C PHE A 307 7.35 32.49 5.32
N PRO A 308 6.20 33.02 5.77
CA PRO A 308 6.09 34.43 6.16
C PRO A 308 6.94 34.78 7.40
N ILE A 309 7.11 33.83 8.32
CA ILE A 309 7.90 33.99 9.55
C ILE A 309 9.40 34.00 9.22
N VAL A 310 9.85 33.10 8.34
CA VAL A 310 11.24 33.06 7.84
C VAL A 310 11.60 34.39 7.21
N HIS A 311 10.74 34.92 6.32
CA HIS A 311 10.95 36.24 5.71
C HIS A 311 11.05 37.36 6.76
N ALA A 312 10.13 37.41 7.73
CA ALA A 312 10.12 38.45 8.76
C ALA A 312 11.40 38.47 9.61
N ILE A 313 11.82 37.30 10.11
CA ILE A 313 13.03 37.17 10.94
C ILE A 313 14.28 37.55 10.15
N ARG A 314 14.33 37.22 8.86
CA ARG A 314 15.49 37.52 8.00
C ARG A 314 15.52 38.98 7.54
N THR A 315 14.37 39.63 7.40
CA THR A 315 14.28 41.04 7.01
C THR A 315 14.72 41.98 8.12
N GLN A 316 14.52 41.61 9.39
CA GLN A 316 14.78 42.49 10.54
C GLN A 316 15.85 41.91 11.49
N HIS A 317 17.10 41.82 11.03
CA HIS A 317 18.21 41.22 11.80
C HIS A 317 18.47 41.83 13.20
N ALA A 318 18.05 43.09 13.44
CA ALA A 318 18.25 43.77 14.71
C ALA A 318 17.10 43.55 15.71
N ASP A 319 15.93 43.10 15.25
CA ASP A 319 14.72 42.94 16.07
C ASP A 319 14.29 41.47 16.10
N ASN A 320 14.45 40.85 17.26
CA ASN A 320 14.13 39.44 17.46
C ASN A 320 12.69 39.22 17.94
N GLN A 321 11.80 40.21 17.91
CA GLN A 321 10.43 40.09 18.45
C GLN A 321 9.68 38.86 17.92
N VAL A 322 9.68 38.65 16.59
CA VAL A 322 9.01 37.49 15.96
C VAL A 322 9.60 36.16 16.46
N LEU A 323 10.94 36.07 16.56
CA LEU A 323 11.62 34.88 17.08
C LEU A 323 11.31 34.62 18.57
N HIS A 324 11.21 35.68 19.38
CA HIS A 324 10.86 35.56 20.80
C HIS A 324 9.42 35.05 20.97
N ILE A 325 8.46 35.57 20.19
CA ILE A 325 7.08 35.08 20.21
C ILE A 325 7.03 33.60 19.79
N LEU A 326 7.76 33.24 18.74
CA LEU A 326 7.82 31.87 18.25
C LEU A 326 8.39 30.89 19.31
N ARG A 327 9.39 31.32 20.07
CA ARG A 327 9.98 30.58 21.20
C ARG A 327 9.00 30.32 22.34
N GLN A 328 8.05 31.22 22.57
CA GLN A 328 7.08 31.08 23.64
C GLN A 328 6.08 29.95 23.40
N ARG A 329 5.89 29.52 22.14
CA ARG A 329 4.87 28.51 21.77
C ARG A 329 3.51 28.85 22.35
N THR A 330 3.18 30.13 22.31
CA THR A 330 2.04 30.69 23.03
C THR A 330 0.72 30.17 22.47
N ARG A 331 -0.25 30.01 23.36
CA ARG A 331 -1.67 29.78 23.01
C ARG A 331 -2.50 31.06 23.13
N ASP A 332 -1.90 32.15 23.60
CA ASP A 332 -2.55 33.44 23.77
C ASP A 332 -2.88 34.06 22.41
N VAL A 333 -4.16 34.34 22.19
CA VAL A 333 -4.67 34.87 20.92
C VAL A 333 -4.19 36.30 20.67
N GLU A 334 -4.04 37.12 21.71
CA GLU A 334 -3.60 38.51 21.56
C GLU A 334 -2.12 38.59 21.20
N VAL A 335 -1.29 37.71 21.77
CA VAL A 335 0.13 37.58 21.36
C VAL A 335 0.23 37.11 19.90
N LYS A 336 -0.63 36.18 19.48
CA LYS A 336 -0.70 35.74 18.07
C LYS A 336 -1.14 36.87 17.14
N ARG A 337 -2.17 37.64 17.50
CA ARG A 337 -2.62 38.83 16.73
C ARG A 337 -1.50 39.87 16.60
N TYR A 338 -0.78 40.13 17.69
CA TYR A 338 0.37 41.03 17.66
C TYR A 338 1.45 40.53 16.69
N CYS A 339 1.79 39.23 16.72
CA CYS A 339 2.74 38.63 15.79
C CYS A 339 2.29 38.78 14.33
N VAL A 340 1.02 38.49 14.02
CA VAL A 340 0.45 38.68 12.67
C VAL A 340 0.57 40.15 12.24
N SER A 341 0.29 41.12 13.12
CA SER A 341 0.45 42.54 12.82
C SER A 341 1.91 42.94 12.53
N LEU A 342 2.88 42.30 13.17
CA LEU A 342 4.31 42.48 12.87
C LEU A 342 4.65 41.94 11.48
N LEU A 343 4.16 40.74 11.14
CA LEU A 343 4.37 40.13 9.82
C LEU A 343 3.82 41.01 8.68
N GLU A 344 2.65 41.63 8.88
CA GLU A 344 2.07 42.57 7.90
C GLU A 344 2.92 43.83 7.76
N ARG A 345 3.33 44.46 8.88
CA ARG A 345 4.20 45.66 8.85
C ARG A 345 5.55 45.41 8.18
N LEU A 346 6.09 44.19 8.30
CA LEU A 346 7.33 43.77 7.65
C LEU A 346 7.14 43.35 6.18
N GLY A 347 5.93 43.41 5.65
CA GLY A 347 5.63 43.03 4.28
C GLY A 347 5.70 41.53 4.00
N SER A 348 5.80 40.68 5.04
CA SER A 348 5.95 39.22 4.87
C SER A 348 4.76 38.58 4.15
N PHE A 349 3.55 39.08 4.37
CA PHE A 349 2.37 38.57 3.67
C PHE A 349 2.35 39.00 2.21
N GLN A 350 2.76 40.22 1.88
CA GLN A 350 2.90 40.64 0.49
C GLN A 350 3.96 39.79 -0.23
N TYR A 351 5.13 39.62 0.40
CA TYR A 351 6.21 38.77 -0.12
C TYR A 351 5.73 37.33 -0.38
N THR A 352 4.95 36.77 0.55
CA THR A 352 4.39 35.42 0.42
C THR A 352 3.40 35.32 -0.75
N ARG A 353 2.53 36.33 -0.93
CA ARG A 353 1.61 36.37 -2.07
C ARG A 353 2.35 36.48 -3.40
N ASP A 354 3.42 37.27 -3.46
CA ASP A 354 4.24 37.42 -4.67
C ASP A 354 4.95 36.09 -5.01
N ALA A 355 5.48 35.40 -4.00
CA ALA A 355 6.06 34.06 -4.17
C ALA A 355 5.03 33.04 -4.68
N LEU A 356 3.80 33.04 -4.15
CA LEU A 356 2.71 32.18 -4.64
C LEU A 356 2.32 32.49 -6.09
N GLN A 357 2.30 33.77 -6.48
CA GLN A 357 2.04 34.17 -7.87
C GLN A 357 3.13 33.69 -8.83
N ALA A 358 4.41 33.84 -8.43
CA ALA A 358 5.53 33.35 -9.22
C ALA A 358 5.48 31.82 -9.39
N LEU A 359 5.18 31.08 -8.31
CA LEU A 359 5.05 29.62 -8.35
C LEU A 359 3.87 29.13 -9.20
N ASP A 360 2.73 29.82 -9.19
CA ASP A 360 1.60 29.52 -10.08
C ASP A 360 1.99 29.72 -11.56
N ALA A 361 2.67 30.83 -11.87
CA ALA A 361 3.17 31.08 -13.23
C ALA A 361 4.17 30.00 -13.68
N ASP A 362 5.13 29.64 -12.81
CA ASP A 362 6.10 28.57 -13.07
C ASP A 362 5.43 27.21 -13.25
N ALA A 363 4.41 26.89 -12.44
CA ALA A 363 3.65 25.65 -12.56
C ALA A 363 2.97 25.57 -13.93
N ARG A 364 2.29 26.64 -14.36
CA ARG A 364 1.62 26.69 -15.67
C ARG A 364 2.60 26.59 -16.83
N ALA A 365 3.75 27.26 -16.74
CA ALA A 365 4.80 27.15 -17.75
C ALA A 365 5.36 25.71 -17.84
N GLU A 366 5.53 25.04 -16.71
CA GLU A 366 5.98 23.66 -16.66
C GLU A 366 4.93 22.68 -17.19
N VAL A 367 3.64 22.91 -16.91
CA VAL A 367 2.53 22.14 -17.51
C VAL A 367 2.51 22.29 -19.03
N ALA A 368 2.67 23.51 -19.54
CA ALA A 368 2.77 23.76 -20.97
C ALA A 368 3.99 23.05 -21.59
N ARG A 369 5.16 23.08 -20.92
CA ARG A 369 6.37 22.37 -21.34
C ARG A 369 6.16 20.85 -21.43
N LEU A 370 5.32 20.29 -20.56
CA LEU A 370 4.96 18.87 -20.53
C LEU A 370 3.85 18.48 -21.52
N GLY A 371 3.40 19.42 -22.37
CA GLY A 371 2.39 19.16 -23.41
C GLY A 371 0.97 19.64 -23.06
N GLY A 372 0.79 20.36 -21.96
CA GLY A 372 -0.50 20.86 -21.50
C GLY A 372 -1.32 19.80 -20.74
N ASN A 373 -2.13 20.24 -19.78
CA ASN A 373 -3.03 19.34 -19.05
C ASN A 373 -4.23 20.12 -18.47
N PRO A 374 -5.41 20.07 -19.12
CA PRO A 374 -6.59 20.84 -18.69
C PRO A 374 -7.06 20.52 -17.26
N LEU A 375 -6.85 19.28 -16.79
CA LEU A 375 -7.24 18.88 -15.43
C LEU A 375 -6.29 19.50 -14.40
N LEU A 376 -4.99 19.54 -14.69
CA LEU A 376 -4.01 20.15 -13.81
C LEU A 376 -4.12 21.68 -13.83
N GLU A 377 -4.44 22.28 -14.98
CA GLU A 377 -4.73 23.70 -15.11
C GLU A 377 -5.97 24.09 -14.28
N ALA A 378 -7.04 23.30 -14.34
CA ALA A 378 -8.23 23.50 -13.51
C ALA A 378 -7.91 23.39 -12.01
N LEU A 379 -7.07 22.43 -11.61
CA LEU A 379 -6.60 22.33 -10.22
C LEU A 379 -5.80 23.58 -9.81
N LEU A 380 -4.91 24.08 -10.68
CA LEU A 380 -4.17 25.32 -10.40
C LEU A 380 -5.12 26.51 -10.23
N ASP A 381 -6.21 26.59 -11.02
CA ASP A 381 -7.23 27.63 -10.87
C ASP A 381 -7.96 27.54 -9.51
N GLU A 382 -8.32 26.33 -9.06
CA GLU A 382 -8.93 26.11 -7.74
C GLU A 382 -8.01 26.55 -6.60
N LEU A 383 -6.71 26.31 -6.76
CA LEU A 383 -5.69 26.66 -5.77
C LEU A 383 -5.48 28.16 -5.60
N LEU A 384 -6.00 29.01 -6.51
CA LEU A 384 -5.97 30.48 -6.39
C LEU A 384 -7.00 31.05 -5.41
N SER A 385 -7.76 30.20 -4.71
CA SER A 385 -8.79 30.62 -3.75
C SER A 385 -8.29 31.62 -2.69
N TRP A 386 -7.02 31.54 -2.29
CA TRP A 386 -6.38 32.48 -1.36
C TRP A 386 -6.38 33.94 -1.85
N ARG A 387 -6.58 34.20 -3.15
CA ARG A 387 -6.67 35.55 -3.72
C ARG A 387 -7.99 36.26 -3.40
N ARG A 388 -9.03 35.53 -3.00
CA ARG A 388 -10.38 36.09 -2.75
C ARG A 388 -10.43 36.90 -1.45
N ASP A 389 -9.57 36.58 -0.49
CA ASP A 389 -9.49 37.26 0.81
C ASP A 389 -8.38 38.31 0.84
N LYS A 390 -8.58 39.39 0.08
CA LYS A 390 -7.66 40.56 0.05
C LYS A 390 -7.59 41.36 1.36
N LYS A 391 -8.33 40.97 2.40
CA LYS A 391 -8.27 41.62 3.71
C LYS A 391 -7.69 40.64 4.74
N CYS A 392 -6.38 40.74 5.01
CA CYS A 392 -5.94 40.59 6.39
C CYS A 392 -6.81 41.57 7.19
N VAL A 393 -7.56 41.09 8.18
CA VAL A 393 -8.61 41.84 8.88
C VAL A 393 -8.18 43.29 9.13
N GLY A 394 -8.76 44.21 8.36
CA GLY A 394 -8.59 45.63 8.59
C GLY A 394 -9.45 45.99 9.79
N TYR A 395 -8.81 46.48 10.86
CA TYR A 395 -9.50 47.32 11.82
C TYR A 395 -9.03 48.75 11.63
N THR A 396 -10.01 49.58 11.30
CA THR A 396 -10.01 51.03 11.42
C THR A 396 -9.58 51.41 12.83
N GLU A 397 -8.68 52.41 12.93
CA GLU A 397 -8.41 53.14 14.15
C GLU A 397 -9.73 53.74 14.69
N GLU A 398 -10.13 53.35 15.90
CA GLU A 398 -10.93 54.16 16.82
C GLU A 398 -10.14 54.36 18.11
#